data_AF-A0A1M6T3N4-F1
#
_entry.id   AF-A0A1M6T3N4-F1
#
_cell.length_a   1.000
_cell.length_b   1.000
_cell.length_c   1.000
_cell.angle_alpha   90.00
_cell.angle_beta   90.00
_cell.angle_gamma   90.00
#
_symmetry.space_group_name_H-M   'P 1'
#
loop_
_entity.id
_entity.type
_entity.pdbx_description
1 polymer ?
#
loop_
_entity_poly.entity_id
_entity_poly.type
_entity_poly.pdbx_seq_one_letter_code
_entity_poly.pdbx_strand_id
1 'polypeptide(L)'
;KEIAKKEFEKANKAGLKEILAGLAKDTKKADNEAQKVTAPPKEVVTGQISGIDIMDLEDAVKALWKEKIYAESGMGCTGPIVLVNEEKLSTATEILSKAGFVAKAGSDC
;
A
#
# COMPACT_ATOMS: atom_id res chain seq x y z
N LYS A 1 -12.26 -9.60 -37.12
CA LYS A 1 -10.90 -9.57 -36.53
C LYS A 1 -9.98 -8.51 -37.15
N GLU A 2 -10.18 -8.07 -38.41
CA GLU A 2 -9.34 -7.05 -39.04
C GLU A 2 -9.46 -5.63 -38.47
N ILE A 3 -10.68 -5.19 -38.15
CA ILE A 3 -10.94 -3.84 -37.62
C ILE A 3 -10.19 -3.64 -36.29
N ALA A 4 -10.21 -4.65 -35.42
CA ALA A 4 -9.50 -4.63 -34.15
C ALA A 4 -7.97 -4.45 -34.32
N LYS A 5 -7.35 -5.09 -35.32
CA LYS A 5 -5.91 -4.90 -35.58
C LYS A 5 -5.60 -3.49 -36.04
N LYS A 6 -6.40 -2.92 -36.96
CA LYS A 6 -6.21 -1.55 -37.45
C LYS A 6 -6.39 -0.51 -36.35
N GLU A 7 -7.39 -0.68 -35.48
CA GLU A 7 -7.60 0.20 -34.33
C GLU A 7 -6.45 0.09 -33.32
N PHE A 8 -5.95 -1.11 -33.05
CA PHE A 8 -4.80 -1.31 -32.16
C PHE A 8 -3.49 -0.74 -32.74
N GLU A 9 -3.29 -0.81 -34.06
CA GLU A 9 -2.15 -0.17 -34.72
C GLU A 9 -2.20 1.35 -34.65
N LYS A 10 -3.39 1.96 -34.86
CA LYS A 10 -3.57 3.40 -34.68
C LYS A 10 -3.33 3.82 -33.24
N ALA A 11 -3.86 3.07 -32.28
CA ALA A 11 -3.65 3.34 -30.86
C ALA A 11 -2.17 3.21 -30.47
N ASN A 12 -1.48 2.18 -30.97
CA ASN A 12 -0.04 2.01 -30.77
C ASN A 12 0.77 3.16 -31.40
N LYS A 13 0.38 3.65 -32.59
CA LYS A 13 0.99 4.83 -33.22
C LYS A 13 0.70 6.12 -32.45
N ALA A 14 -0.43 6.19 -31.77
CA ALA A 14 -0.81 7.30 -30.89
C ALA A 14 -0.15 7.21 -29.49
N GLY A 15 0.82 6.31 -29.29
CA GLY A 15 1.58 6.23 -28.04
C GLY A 15 0.99 5.31 -26.97
N LEU A 16 0.01 4.44 -27.30
CA LEU A 16 -0.56 3.48 -26.34
C LEU A 16 0.52 2.65 -25.64
N LYS A 17 1.55 2.20 -26.38
CA LYS A 17 2.67 1.43 -25.80
C LYS A 17 3.52 2.25 -24.83
N GLU A 18 3.69 3.54 -25.08
CA GLU A 18 4.50 4.44 -24.25
C GLU A 18 3.77 4.76 -22.95
N ILE A 19 2.46 5.01 -23.01
CA ILE A 19 1.58 5.21 -21.85
C ILE A 19 1.57 3.94 -20.99
N LEU A 20 1.41 2.75 -21.60
CA LEU A 20 1.45 1.48 -20.87
C LEU A 20 2.82 1.22 -20.23
N ALA A 21 3.92 1.56 -20.91
CA ALA A 21 5.27 1.42 -20.37
C ALA A 21 5.56 2.43 -19.24
N GLY A 22 4.95 3.63 -19.27
CA GLY A 22 5.01 4.61 -18.18
C GLY A 22 4.28 4.10 -16.93
N LEU A 23 3.03 3.68 -17.09
CA LEU A 23 2.21 3.15 -16.00
C LEU A 23 2.81 1.88 -15.37
N ALA A 24 3.41 1.00 -16.19
CA ALA A 24 4.09 -0.20 -15.69
C ALA A 24 5.38 0.10 -14.91
N LYS A 25 5.98 1.28 -15.07
CA LYS A 25 7.15 1.72 -14.28
C LYS A 25 6.75 2.32 -12.94
N ASP A 26 5.61 3.02 -12.88
CA ASP A 26 5.05 3.51 -11.62
C ASP A 26 4.59 2.35 -10.71
N THR A 27 4.09 1.25 -11.28
CA THR A 27 3.82 0.02 -10.51
C THR A 27 5.08 -0.80 -10.19
N LYS A 28 6.15 -0.67 -10.97
CA LYS A 28 7.46 -1.34 -10.71
C LYS A 28 8.34 -0.67 -9.67
N LYS A 29 7.93 0.43 -9.05
CA LYS A 29 8.60 0.93 -7.84
C LYS A 29 8.32 0.08 -6.59
N ALA A 30 7.41 -0.90 -6.68
CA ALA A 30 7.14 -1.84 -5.60
C ALA A 30 8.10 -3.06 -5.55
N ASP A 31 8.91 -3.31 -6.59
CA ASP A 31 9.60 -4.60 -6.74
C ASP A 31 11.14 -4.55 -6.56
N ASN A 32 11.67 -3.54 -5.86
CA ASN A 32 13.13 -3.42 -5.69
C ASN A 32 13.64 -3.01 -4.30
N GLU A 33 12.83 -3.26 -3.26
CA GLU A 33 13.37 -3.35 -1.90
C GLU A 33 12.83 -4.58 -1.19
N ALA A 34 13.21 -5.75 -1.71
CA ALA A 34 13.38 -6.96 -0.90
C ALA A 34 14.54 -6.78 0.10
N GLN A 35 14.62 -5.62 0.78
CA GLN A 35 15.22 -5.59 2.10
C GLN A 35 14.37 -6.57 2.90
N LYS A 36 15.03 -7.59 3.47
CA LYS A 36 14.42 -8.46 4.47
C LYS A 36 13.99 -7.55 5.61
N VAL A 37 12.79 -6.98 5.51
CA VAL A 37 12.18 -6.24 6.59
C VAL A 37 11.85 -7.30 7.62
N THR A 38 12.81 -7.56 8.50
CA THR A 38 12.66 -8.52 9.58
C THR A 38 11.61 -7.96 10.52
N ALA A 39 10.56 -8.75 10.77
CA ALA A 39 9.53 -8.38 11.73
C ALA A 39 10.21 -7.93 13.04
N PRO A 40 9.91 -6.73 13.56
CA PRO A 40 10.37 -6.30 14.87
C PRO A 40 9.97 -7.31 15.95
N PRO A 41 10.59 -7.30 17.14
CA PRO A 41 10.18 -8.18 18.23
C PRO A 41 8.68 -8.04 18.47
N LYS A 42 7.99 -9.18 18.57
CA LYS A 42 6.54 -9.24 18.70
C LYS A 42 6.11 -8.44 19.93
N GLU A 43 5.17 -7.53 19.71
CA GLU A 43 4.63 -6.63 20.71
C GLU A 43 3.12 -6.85 20.81
N VAL A 44 2.52 -6.51 21.95
CA VAL A 44 1.06 -6.51 22.08
C VAL A 44 0.48 -5.45 21.16
N VAL A 45 -0.38 -5.87 20.23
CA VAL A 45 -1.05 -5.00 19.28
C VAL A 45 -2.49 -4.76 19.75
N THR A 46 -2.70 -3.65 20.44
CA THR A 46 -4.02 -3.23 20.96
C THR A 46 -4.65 -2.12 20.12
N GLY A 47 -3.83 -1.36 19.40
CA GLY A 47 -4.24 -0.29 18.50
C GLY A 47 -4.64 -0.81 17.12
N GLN A 48 -5.66 -0.20 16.53
CA GLN A 48 -6.14 -0.54 15.18
C GLN A 48 -6.14 0.71 14.31
N ILE A 49 -5.57 0.58 13.11
CA ILE A 49 -5.58 1.62 12.08
C ILE A 49 -6.44 1.09 10.92
N SER A 50 -7.58 1.71 10.70
CA SER A 50 -8.52 1.37 9.64
C SER A 50 -8.34 2.25 8.39
N GLY A 51 -8.97 1.87 7.28
CA GLY A 51 -8.97 2.65 6.04
C GLY A 51 -7.76 2.39 5.14
N ILE A 52 -7.14 1.21 5.28
CA ILE A 52 -6.04 0.76 4.43
C ILE A 52 -6.61 -0.10 3.31
N ASP A 53 -6.16 0.13 2.07
CA ASP A 53 -6.55 -0.72 0.94
C ASP A 53 -5.98 -2.14 1.14
N ILE A 54 -6.77 -3.16 0.79
CA ILE A 54 -6.34 -4.55 0.86
C ILE A 54 -5.11 -4.81 -0.02
N MET A 55 -4.96 -4.08 -1.13
CA MET A 55 -3.79 -4.21 -2.00
C MET A 55 -2.52 -3.64 -1.37
N ASP A 56 -2.65 -2.64 -0.49
CA ASP A 56 -1.54 -1.93 0.14
C ASP A 56 -1.23 -2.42 1.56
N LEU A 57 -2.03 -3.34 2.10
CA LEU A 57 -1.95 -3.83 3.48
C LEU A 57 -0.55 -4.37 3.84
N GLU A 58 0.03 -5.18 2.96
CA GLU A 58 1.36 -5.74 3.17
C GLU A 58 2.45 -4.66 3.15
N ASP A 59 2.30 -3.67 2.27
CA ASP A 59 3.28 -2.60 2.12
C ASP A 59 3.19 -1.59 3.26
N ALA A 60 1.98 -1.35 3.80
CA ALA A 60 1.73 -0.61 5.03
C ALA A 60 2.41 -1.29 6.24
N VAL A 61 2.26 -2.60 6.39
CA VAL A 61 2.95 -3.38 7.45
C VAL A 61 4.47 -3.30 7.31
N LYS A 62 5.00 -3.47 6.09
CA LYS A 62 6.43 -3.35 5.81
C LYS A 62 6.95 -1.93 6.11
N ALA A 63 6.18 -0.88 5.78
CA ALA A 63 6.56 0.50 6.05
C ALA A 63 6.71 0.75 7.56
N LEU A 64 5.82 0.20 8.38
CA LEU A 64 5.93 0.26 9.84
C LEU A 64 7.12 -0.53 10.38
N TRP A 65 7.37 -1.71 9.84
CA TRP A 65 8.52 -2.52 10.25
C TRP A 65 9.86 -1.85 9.88
N LYS A 66 9.94 -1.09 8.77
CA LYS A 66 11.12 -0.28 8.42
C LYS A 66 11.44 0.77 9.51
N GLU A 67 10.40 1.30 10.16
CA GLU A 67 10.49 2.22 11.30
C GLU A 67 10.59 1.51 12.66
N LYS A 68 10.83 0.18 12.67
CA LYS A 68 10.91 -0.69 13.86
C LYS A 68 9.63 -0.73 14.71
N ILE A 69 8.48 -0.45 14.10
CA ILE A 69 7.16 -0.57 14.74
C ILE A 69 6.61 -1.95 14.38
N TYR A 70 6.35 -2.79 15.39
CA TYR A 70 5.68 -4.06 15.15
C TYR A 70 4.23 -3.82 14.73
N ALA A 71 3.86 -4.43 13.61
CA ALA A 71 2.54 -4.30 13.03
C ALA A 71 2.07 -5.65 12.48
N GLU A 72 0.79 -5.96 12.64
CA GLU A 72 0.13 -7.13 12.05
C GLU A 72 -1.00 -6.68 11.13
N SER A 73 -1.18 -7.38 10.01
CA SER A 73 -2.34 -7.21 9.14
C SER A 73 -3.56 -7.89 9.76
N GLY A 74 -4.72 -7.24 9.72
CA GLY A 74 -5.98 -7.80 10.20
C GLY A 74 -7.16 -7.39 9.33
N MET A 75 -8.33 -7.95 9.65
CA MET A 75 -9.61 -7.57 9.06
C MET A 75 -10.55 -7.18 10.19
N GLY A 76 -10.88 -5.90 10.27
CA GLY A 76 -11.84 -5.36 11.22
C GLY A 76 -13.27 -5.50 10.69
N CYS A 77 -14.24 -5.02 11.48
CA CYS A 77 -15.65 -4.99 11.09
C CYS A 77 -15.89 -4.20 9.78
N THR A 78 -15.06 -3.17 9.54
CA THR A 78 -15.22 -2.20 8.44
C THR A 78 -14.19 -2.39 7.32
N GLY A 79 -13.49 -3.53 7.28
CA GLY A 79 -12.53 -3.85 6.23
C GLY A 79 -11.08 -4.06 6.72
N PRO A 80 -10.09 -3.94 5.83
CA PRO A 80 -8.69 -4.19 6.17
C PRO A 80 -8.17 -3.18 7.20
N ILE A 81 -7.47 -3.70 8.21
CA ILE A 81 -6.88 -2.91 9.29
C ILE A 81 -5.43 -3.32 9.54
N VAL A 82 -4.65 -2.41 10.09
CA VAL A 82 -3.30 -2.71 10.61
C VAL A 82 -3.31 -2.55 12.13
N LEU A 83 -2.84 -3.58 12.80
CA LEU A 83 -2.77 -3.71 14.25
C LEU A 83 -1.38 -3.29 14.72
N VAL A 84 -1.30 -2.33 15.65
CA VAL A 84 -0.04 -1.81 16.21
C VAL A 84 -0.15 -1.68 17.73
N ASN A 85 0.97 -1.49 18.42
CA ASN A 85 0.93 -1.11 19.83
C ASN A 85 0.29 0.29 19.98
N GLU A 86 -0.55 0.46 21.00
CA GLU A 86 -1.28 1.71 21.28
C GLU A 86 -0.37 2.92 21.52
N GLU A 87 0.78 2.72 22.18
CA GLU A 87 1.78 3.77 22.38
C GLU A 87 2.38 4.28 21.07
N LYS A 88 2.38 3.41 20.04
CA LYS A 88 2.95 3.69 18.71
C LYS A 88 1.88 4.05 17.68
N LEU A 89 0.59 4.06 18.06
CA LEU A 89 -0.54 4.31 17.15
C LEU A 89 -0.43 5.68 16.48
N SER A 90 -0.11 6.73 17.24
CA SER A 90 0.06 8.09 16.71
C SER A 90 1.17 8.15 15.66
N THR A 91 2.35 7.60 15.99
CA THR A 91 3.51 7.58 15.10
C THR A 91 3.25 6.74 13.86
N ALA A 92 2.63 5.57 14.02
CA ALA A 92 2.27 4.66 12.94
C ALA A 92 1.27 5.30 11.98
N THR A 93 0.24 5.98 12.50
CA THR A 93 -0.72 6.72 11.68
C THR A 93 -0.04 7.82 10.87
N GLU A 94 0.89 8.57 11.46
CA GLU A 94 1.65 9.59 10.72
C GLU A 94 2.51 9.00 9.61
N ILE A 95 3.20 7.88 9.87
CA ILE A 95 4.05 7.20 8.89
C ILE A 95 3.19 6.73 7.71
N LEU A 96 2.08 6.05 8.02
CA LEU A 96 1.17 5.53 6.99
C LEU A 96 0.49 6.66 6.21
N SER A 97 0.13 7.77 6.86
CA SER A 97 -0.41 8.94 6.16
C SER A 97 0.62 9.62 5.26
N LYS A 98 1.89 9.71 5.68
CA LYS A 98 2.97 10.23 4.82
C LYS A 98 3.25 9.30 3.63
N ALA A 99 3.12 7.99 3.82
CA ALA A 99 3.26 6.99 2.77
C ALA A 99 2.03 6.91 1.84
N GLY A 100 0.93 7.57 2.18
CA GLY A 100 -0.29 7.59 1.36
C GLY A 100 -1.22 6.40 1.56
N PHE A 101 -0.97 5.53 2.55
CA PHE A 101 -1.77 4.34 2.82
C PHE A 101 -3.06 4.62 3.59
N VAL A 102 -3.13 5.75 4.30
CA VAL A 102 -4.33 6.23 5.00
C VAL A 102 -4.48 7.73 4.86
N ALA A 103 -5.67 8.18 4.49
CA ALA A 103 -6.04 9.58 4.66
C ALA A 103 -6.07 9.88 6.17
N LYS A 104 -5.47 11.00 6.58
CA LYS A 104 -5.49 11.52 7.96
C LYS A 104 -6.89 11.30 8.53
N ALA A 105 -7.00 10.44 9.55
CA ALA A 105 -8.27 9.89 10.01
C ALA A 105 -9.35 10.98 10.10
N GLY A 106 -10.32 10.93 9.18
CA GLY A 106 -11.66 11.37 9.47
C GLY A 106 -12.15 10.41 10.55
N SER A 107 -12.06 10.85 11.80
CA SER A 107 -12.93 10.37 12.85
C SER A 107 -14.35 10.35 12.29
N ASP A 108 -14.98 9.19 12.13
CA ASP A 108 -16.44 9.10 12.11
C ASP A 108 -16.90 7.66 12.37
N CYS A 109 -17.43 7.52 13.59
CA CYS A 109 -18.51 6.64 14.06
C CYS A 109 -18.32 5.11 14.09
#